data_AF-A0A7W0GL99-F1
#
_entry.id   AF-A0A7W0GL99-F1
#
_cell.length_a   1.000
_cell.length_b   1.000
_cell.length_c   1.000
_cell.angle_alpha   90.00
_cell.angle_beta   90.00
_cell.angle_gamma   90.00
#
_symmetry.space_group_name_H-M   'P 1'
#
loop_
_entity.id
_entity.type
_entity.pdbx_description
1 polymer ?
#
loop_
_entity_poly.entity_id
_entity_poly.type
_entity_poly.pdbx_seq_one_letter_code
_entity_poly.pdbx_strand_id
1 'polypeptide(L)'
;DGFTWWRALGQTGDGELIQVQALVAIHWTHRIFALVVVAAVAALIWQLWRSGFASLGQGLLGLLILQLLTGLSNVVLQWPLVLAVLHSGGAALLVALLVVAVQRTSRRSLNLRAIQVSA
;
A
#
# COMPACT_ATOMS: atom_id res chain seq x y z
N ASP A 1 17.12 -20.20 1.47
CA ASP A 1 16.02 -20.20 0.47
C ASP A 1 14.75 -19.49 0.95
N GLY A 2 14.81 -18.15 1.14
CA GLY A 2 13.64 -17.37 1.61
C GLY A 2 12.91 -16.57 0.52
N PHE A 3 13.65 -16.08 -0.47
CA PHE A 3 13.12 -15.25 -1.55
C PHE A 3 13.12 -16.04 -2.85
N THR A 4 11.93 -16.36 -3.35
CA THR A 4 11.73 -16.95 -4.67
C THR A 4 10.57 -16.23 -5.36
N TRP A 5 10.51 -16.32 -6.68
CA TRP A 5 9.48 -15.64 -7.48
C TRP A 5 8.08 -16.23 -7.28
N TRP A 6 8.00 -17.55 -7.15
CA TRP A 6 6.74 -18.27 -6.96
C TRP A 6 6.94 -19.44 -6.02
N ARG A 7 6.08 -19.55 -5.00
CA ARG A 7 6.08 -20.64 -4.01
C ARG A 7 4.76 -20.68 -3.24
N ALA A 8 4.45 -21.83 -2.63
CA ALA A 8 3.33 -21.93 -1.70
C ALA A 8 3.59 -21.13 -0.41
N LEU A 9 2.51 -20.73 0.27
CA LEU A 9 2.59 -20.02 1.53
C LEU A 9 3.24 -20.92 2.60
N GLY A 10 4.21 -20.38 3.35
CA GLY A 10 4.94 -21.13 4.38
C GLY A 10 6.01 -22.11 3.87
N GLN A 11 6.12 -22.32 2.56
CA GLN A 11 7.09 -23.24 1.95
C GLN A 11 8.14 -22.52 1.10
N THR A 12 9.33 -23.11 0.95
CA THR A 12 10.40 -22.73 0.02
C THR A 12 10.00 -23.06 -1.43
N GLY A 13 10.87 -22.76 -2.41
CA GLY A 13 10.63 -23.12 -3.81
C GLY A 13 10.55 -24.63 -4.05
N ASP A 14 11.25 -25.41 -3.23
CA ASP A 14 11.31 -26.88 -3.32
C ASP A 14 10.22 -27.57 -2.48
N GLY A 15 9.33 -26.81 -1.84
CA GLY A 15 8.21 -27.31 -1.04
C GLY A 15 8.53 -27.59 0.43
N GLU A 16 9.76 -27.36 0.89
CA GLU A 16 10.13 -27.49 2.30
C GLU A 16 9.60 -26.32 3.16
N LEU A 17 9.51 -26.48 4.48
CA LEU A 17 9.10 -25.38 5.36
C LEU A 17 10.16 -24.27 5.43
N ILE A 18 9.73 -23.02 5.41
CA ILE A 18 10.64 -21.88 5.53
C ILE A 18 11.21 -21.80 6.94
N GLN A 19 12.53 -21.72 7.04
CA GLN A 19 13.23 -21.49 8.29
C GLN A 19 12.84 -20.14 8.92
N VAL A 20 12.78 -20.11 10.26
CA VAL A 20 12.40 -18.90 11.01
C VAL A 20 13.29 -17.70 10.65
N GLN A 21 14.59 -17.91 10.45
CA GLN A 21 15.52 -16.83 10.08
C GLN A 21 15.15 -16.20 8.72
N ALA A 22 14.69 -17.01 7.76
CA ALA A 22 14.22 -16.53 6.47
C ALA A 22 12.87 -15.78 6.60
N LEU A 23 11.95 -16.24 7.46
CA LEU A 23 10.71 -15.50 7.75
C LEU A 23 10.99 -14.13 8.37
N VAL A 24 11.95 -14.05 9.30
CA VAL A 24 12.40 -12.79 9.92
C VAL A 24 12.98 -11.85 8.86
N ALA A 25 13.83 -12.37 7.95
CA ALA A 25 14.39 -11.57 6.86
C ALA A 25 13.29 -11.00 5.95
N ILE A 26 12.34 -11.84 5.50
CA ILE A 26 11.21 -11.41 4.67
C ILE A 26 10.38 -10.33 5.39
N HIS A 27 10.10 -10.54 6.68
CA HIS A 27 9.31 -9.61 7.47
C HIS A 27 10.01 -8.25 7.62
N TRP A 28 11.33 -8.23 7.84
CA TRP A 28 12.11 -7.01 7.87
C TRP A 28 12.15 -6.28 6.53
N THR A 29 12.36 -7.02 5.43
CA THR A 29 12.30 -6.45 4.07
C THR A 29 10.95 -5.80 3.81
N HIS A 30 9.85 -6.46 4.17
CA HIS A 30 8.50 -5.90 4.06
C HIS A 30 8.35 -4.61 4.87
N ARG A 31 8.81 -4.58 6.13
CA ARG A 31 8.73 -3.38 6.99
C ARG A 31 9.49 -2.20 6.39
N ILE A 32 10.69 -2.42 5.86
CA ILE A 32 11.48 -1.37 5.23
C ILE A 32 10.74 -0.82 4.00
N PHE A 33 10.21 -1.69 3.15
CA PHE A 33 9.41 -1.26 2.00
C PHE A 33 8.13 -0.52 2.41
N ALA A 34 7.46 -0.98 3.47
CA ALA A 34 6.28 -0.33 4.01
C ALA A 34 6.59 1.11 4.46
N LEU A 35 7.75 1.38 5.07
CA LEU A 35 8.16 2.74 5.42
C LEU A 35 8.31 3.64 4.18
N VAL A 36 8.89 3.11 3.09
CA VAL A 36 9.01 3.84 1.82
C VAL A 36 7.63 4.16 1.25
N VAL A 37 6.72 3.18 1.23
CA VAL A 37 5.33 3.36 0.77
C VAL A 37 4.58 4.39 1.62
N VAL A 38 4.71 4.32 2.95
CA VAL A 38 4.09 5.27 3.88
C VAL A 38 4.57 6.69 3.61
N ALA A 39 5.87 6.89 3.44
CA ALA A 39 6.43 8.21 3.13
C ALA A 39 5.91 8.75 1.78
N ALA A 40 5.89 7.90 0.75
CA ALA A 40 5.40 8.28 -0.57
C ALA A 40 3.89 8.62 -0.56
N VAL A 41 3.06 7.80 0.10
CA VAL A 41 1.61 8.05 0.21
C VAL A 41 1.33 9.27 1.07
N ALA A 42 2.06 9.49 2.17
CA ALA A 42 1.93 10.70 2.98
C ALA A 42 2.26 11.97 2.19
N ALA A 43 3.34 11.94 1.39
CA ALA A 43 3.68 13.04 0.49
C ALA A 43 2.58 13.27 -0.56
N LEU A 44 1.99 12.20 -1.11
CA LEU A 44 0.86 12.31 -2.05
C LEU A 44 -0.38 12.90 -1.38
N ILE A 45 -0.75 12.45 -0.19
CA ILE A 45 -1.88 12.98 0.59
C ILE A 45 -1.70 14.50 0.78
N TRP A 46 -0.51 14.94 1.17
CA TRP A 46 -0.21 16.36 1.33
C TRP A 46 -0.41 17.15 0.03
N GLN A 47 0.09 16.62 -1.09
CA GLN A 47 -0.10 17.26 -2.41
C GLN A 47 -1.58 17.32 -2.83
N LEU A 48 -2.36 16.27 -2.57
CA LEU A 48 -3.79 16.23 -2.88
C LEU A 48 -4.59 17.26 -2.07
N TRP A 49 -4.23 17.47 -0.79
CA TRP A 49 -4.82 18.51 0.04
C TRP A 49 -4.54 19.91 -0.52
N ARG A 50 -3.31 20.18 -0.96
CA ARG A 50 -2.95 21.47 -1.57
C ARG A 50 -3.57 21.68 -2.96
N SER A 51 -3.89 20.60 -3.66
CA SER A 51 -4.39 20.64 -5.04
C SER A 51 -5.92 20.60 -5.14
N GLY A 52 -6.66 20.71 -4.03
CA GLY A 52 -8.13 20.70 -4.04
C GLY A 52 -8.78 19.32 -4.20
N PHE A 53 -8.04 18.24 -3.95
CA PHE A 53 -8.56 16.86 -3.94
C PHE A 53 -8.62 16.31 -2.51
N ALA A 54 -9.14 17.11 -1.57
CA ALA A 54 -9.02 16.84 -0.14
C ALA A 54 -9.69 15.51 0.29
N SER A 55 -10.85 15.18 -0.29
CA SER A 55 -11.58 13.94 0.00
C SER A 55 -10.80 12.69 -0.39
N LEU A 56 -10.07 12.72 -1.51
CA LEU A 56 -9.17 11.61 -1.89
C LEU A 56 -8.01 11.47 -0.90
N GLY A 57 -7.41 12.60 -0.49
CA GLY A 57 -6.35 12.61 0.52
C GLY A 57 -6.83 12.03 1.87
N GLN A 58 -8.06 12.36 2.30
CA GLN A 58 -8.66 11.81 3.52
C GLN A 58 -8.91 10.30 3.41
N GLY A 59 -9.43 9.82 2.28
CA GLY A 59 -9.60 8.37 2.04
C GLY A 59 -8.29 7.60 2.06
N LEU A 60 -7.24 8.14 1.40
CA LEU A 60 -5.90 7.56 1.43
C LEU A 60 -5.31 7.57 2.84
N LEU A 61 -5.49 8.65 3.60
CA LEU A 61 -5.03 8.73 4.99
C LEU A 61 -5.72 7.68 5.87
N GLY A 62 -7.04 7.53 5.76
CA GLY A 62 -7.80 6.53 6.51
C GLY A 62 -7.32 5.11 6.21
N LEU A 63 -7.14 4.77 4.93
CA LEU A 63 -6.59 3.47 4.53
C LEU A 63 -5.14 3.28 4.99
N LEU A 64 -4.30 4.31 4.93
CA LEU A 64 -2.92 4.24 5.40
C LEU A 64 -2.84 3.95 6.91
N ILE A 65 -3.68 4.62 7.71
CA ILE A 65 -3.79 4.34 9.15
C ILE A 65 -4.28 2.92 9.39
N LEU A 66 -5.33 2.48 8.69
CA LEU A 66 -5.83 1.11 8.79
C LEU A 66 -4.74 0.08 8.46
N GLN A 67 -3.92 0.35 7.45
CA GLN A 67 -2.80 -0.50 7.06
C GLN A 67 -1.74 -0.63 8.15
N LEU A 68 -1.37 0.48 8.78
CA LEU A 68 -0.42 0.48 9.89
C LEU A 68 -0.96 -0.27 11.10
N LEU A 69 -2.23 -0.06 11.46
CA LEU A 69 -2.88 -0.73 12.59
C LEU A 69 -2.96 -2.25 12.35
N THR A 70 -3.47 -2.67 11.19
CA THR A 70 -3.63 -4.09 10.86
C THR A 70 -2.28 -4.78 10.66
N GLY A 71 -1.32 -4.12 10.02
CA GLY A 71 0.05 -4.63 9.83
C GLY A 71 0.79 -4.81 11.14
N LEU A 72 0.72 -3.83 12.06
CA LEU A 72 1.32 -3.95 13.39
C LEU A 72 0.65 -5.04 14.22
N SER A 73 -0.68 -5.15 14.12
CA SER A 73 -1.45 -6.18 14.82
C SER A 73 -1.08 -7.59 14.38
N ASN A 74 -0.73 -7.80 13.10
CA ASN A 74 -0.24 -9.09 12.64
C ASN A 74 1.06 -9.53 13.36
N VAL A 75 1.89 -8.59 13.81
CA VAL A 75 3.11 -8.88 14.58
C VAL A 75 2.78 -9.09 16.05
N VAL A 76 2.10 -8.13 16.66
CA VAL A 76 1.85 -8.11 18.11
C VAL A 76 0.91 -9.25 18.54
N LEU A 77 -0.10 -9.54 17.74
CA LEU A 77 -1.14 -10.54 18.05
C LEU A 77 -0.86 -11.92 17.44
N GLN A 78 0.34 -12.17 16.93
CA GLN A 78 0.74 -13.47 16.37
C GLN A 78 -0.14 -13.94 15.20
N TRP A 79 -0.27 -13.08 14.19
CA TRP A 79 -0.94 -13.40 12.91
C TRP A 79 -2.43 -13.82 13.01
N PRO A 80 -3.31 -13.00 13.62
CA PRO A 80 -4.74 -13.29 13.61
C PRO A 80 -5.30 -13.19 12.19
N LEU A 81 -5.90 -14.28 11.70
CA LEU A 81 -6.33 -14.43 10.30
C LEU A 81 -7.21 -13.26 9.81
N VAL A 82 -8.15 -12.79 10.63
CA VAL A 82 -9.04 -11.69 10.27
C VAL A 82 -8.25 -10.40 9.98
N LEU A 83 -7.23 -10.08 10.78
CA LEU A 83 -6.42 -8.88 10.56
C LEU A 83 -5.45 -9.04 9.39
N ALA A 84 -4.97 -10.25 9.13
CA ALA A 84 -4.17 -10.55 7.93
C ALA A 84 -4.99 -10.35 6.65
N VAL A 85 -6.25 -10.80 6.65
CA VAL A 85 -7.19 -10.58 5.54
C VAL A 85 -7.53 -9.10 5.39
N LEU A 86 -7.82 -8.39 6.48
CA LEU A 86 -8.09 -6.95 6.45
C LEU A 86 -6.88 -6.14 5.94
N HIS A 87 -5.67 -6.52 6.34
CA HIS A 87 -4.44 -5.90 5.86
C HIS A 87 -4.31 -6.08 4.33
N SER A 88 -4.46 -7.32 3.85
CA SER A 88 -4.35 -7.64 2.42
C SER A 88 -5.45 -6.99 1.58
N GLY A 89 -6.71 -7.07 2.02
CA GLY A 89 -7.85 -6.45 1.35
C GLY A 89 -7.78 -4.92 1.39
N GLY A 90 -7.35 -4.35 2.51
CA GLY A 90 -7.13 -2.91 2.62
C GLY A 90 -5.99 -2.43 1.71
N ALA A 91 -4.97 -3.25 1.42
CA ALA A 91 -3.89 -2.88 0.52
C ALA A 91 -4.40 -2.84 -0.93
N ALA A 92 -5.27 -3.77 -1.30
CA ALA A 92 -5.98 -3.73 -2.58
C ALA A 92 -6.86 -2.47 -2.70
N LEU A 93 -7.59 -2.08 -1.64
CA LEU A 93 -8.37 -0.84 -1.62
C LEU A 93 -7.48 0.41 -1.71
N LEU A 94 -6.32 0.42 -1.04
CA LEU A 94 -5.36 1.52 -1.13
C LEU A 94 -4.88 1.69 -2.57
N VAL A 95 -4.50 0.59 -3.24
CA VAL A 95 -4.12 0.61 -4.66
C VAL A 95 -5.26 1.09 -5.56
N ALA A 96 -6.49 0.61 -5.35
CA ALA A 96 -7.64 1.06 -6.12
C ALA A 96 -7.87 2.57 -5.96
N LEU A 97 -7.74 3.11 -4.75
CA LEU A 97 -7.88 4.54 -4.50
C LEU A 97 -6.73 5.36 -5.10
N LEU A 98 -5.51 4.84 -5.11
CA LEU A 98 -4.38 5.44 -5.82
C LEU A 98 -4.64 5.53 -7.33
N VAL A 99 -5.20 4.49 -7.95
CA VAL A 99 -5.60 4.51 -9.37
C VAL A 99 -6.64 5.60 -9.64
N VAL A 100 -7.65 5.73 -8.77
CA VAL A 100 -8.65 6.81 -8.86
C VAL A 100 -7.99 8.19 -8.71
N ALA A 101 -7.04 8.34 -7.79
CA ALA A 101 -6.30 9.59 -7.60
C ALA A 101 -5.51 9.98 -8.87
N VAL A 102 -4.81 9.02 -9.48
CA VAL A 102 -4.09 9.23 -10.75
C VAL A 102 -5.05 9.64 -11.87
N GLN A 103 -6.17 8.94 -12.01
CA GLN A 103 -7.16 9.25 -13.06
C GLN A 103 -7.74 10.67 -12.90
N ARG A 104 -8.16 11.05 -11.68
CA ARG A 104 -8.81 12.34 -11.43
C ARG A 104 -7.85 13.52 -11.54
N THR A 105 -6.62 13.37 -11.07
CA THR A 105 -5.59 14.41 -11.20
C THR A 105 -5.17 14.60 -12.65
N SER A 106 -5.00 13.51 -13.41
CA SER A 106 -4.63 13.57 -14.84
C SER A 106 -5.72 14.25 -15.70
N ARG A 107 -7.00 13.96 -15.45
CA ARG A 107 -8.12 14.59 -16.19
C ARG A 107 -8.18 16.10 -15.98
N ARG A 108 -7.92 16.58 -14.76
CA ARG A 108 -7.88 18.02 -14.48
C ARG A 108 -6.77 18.72 -15.26
N SER A 109 -5.59 18.11 -15.33
CA SER A 109 -4.46 18.67 -16.10
C SER A 109 -4.77 18.77 -17.60
N LEU A 110 -5.48 17.80 -18.18
CA LEU A 110 -5.87 17.84 -19.59
C LEU A 110 -6.93 18.91 -19.87
N ASN A 111 -7.95 19.04 -19.00
CA ASN A 111 -8.98 20.07 -19.16
C ASN A 111 -8.41 21.49 -19.11
N LEU A 112 -7.46 21.75 -18.19
CA LEU A 112 -6.80 23.06 -18.11
C LEU A 112 -6.00 23.39 -19.36
N ARG A 113 -5.32 22.39 -19.96
CA ARG A 113 -4.58 22.57 -21.23
C ARG A 113 -5.52 22.82 -22.41
N ALA A 114 -6.65 22.13 -22.49
CA ALA A 114 -7.62 22.32 -23.56
C ALA A 114 -8.19 23.74 -23.56
N ILE A 115 -8.58 24.27 -22.39
CA ILE A 115 -9.09 25.65 -22.25
C ILE A 115 -8.05 26.68 -22.72
N GLN A 116 -6.77 26.48 -22.41
CA GLN A 116 -5.69 27.41 -22.79
C GLN A 116 -5.40 27.43 -24.31
N VAL A 117 -5.68 26.34 -25.03
CA VAL A 117 -5.44 26.26 -26.50
C VAL A 117 -6.62 26.84 -27.30
N SER A 118 -7.82 26.82 -26.73
CA SER A 118 -9.05 27.32 -27.37
C SER A 118 -9.34 28.82 -27.15
N ALA A 119 -8.52 29.51 -26.36
CA ALA A 119 -8.63 30.94 -26.05
C ALA A 119 -7.53 31.74 -26.75
#